data_AF-A0AAP5Q9J1-F1
#
_entry.id   AF-A0AAP5Q9J1-F1
#
_cell.length_a   1.000
_cell.length_b   1.000
_cell.length_c   1.000
_cell.angle_alpha   90.00
_cell.angle_beta   90.00
_cell.angle_gamma   90.00
#
_symmetry.space_group_name_H-M   'P 1'
#
loop_
_entity.id
_entity.type
_entity.pdbx_description
1 polymer ?
#
loop_
_entity_poly.entity_id
_entity_poly.type
_entity_poly.pdbx_seq_one_letter_code
_entity_poly.pdbx_strand_id
1 'polypeptide(L)'
;MYRHRSLGVVTGASPLASADVLSRMMAAWRRPGTVKPFDFVLEQRAWPGPASPGAASAPFKIHVFDTIRTFEKRGVDAIVLPCFLSHTFIDELSANVSLPIASIMASLVAHVRQAFPSVRRIGVLTSETIRSNGLFERHFDRARFDLLYPRHEEDGDRVTSAVYGDDGIKSGYLSGRPVELLRAACADLIAQGAEIIVPGLAEIPLVARVLGTLEVPFVDTNLVYARYVAAAQYAQPQRRFKVGVLGGVGPAATVDFMAKLVRNTPAARDQDHIKVMVEQNPQIPDRTEALLGGGDDPTLALYAACKTLEEGGADLIAIPCNTAHAFVERIQPSLTIPIVNMLTCTADYLREAFPGVREVGVLATSGTLASRVYETALAARGFVQIAPAEAAQARLMNAIYGPCGAKAGYLSGECDDDVAAAVDDLVAQGVQVIVLGCTELPLLLRGSTLARPGRPVVRLVDPTDVLAKRCVAYALGETPATQAAAAPAAGRHSVESVFG
;
A
#
# COMPACT_ATOMS: atom_id res chain seq x y z
N MET A 1 -18.45 -18.19 13.08
CA MET A 1 -17.63 -17.99 14.30
C MET A 1 -17.40 -16.49 14.44
N TYR A 2 -17.97 -15.82 15.45
CA TYR A 2 -17.80 -14.37 15.61
C TYR A 2 -16.40 -14.09 16.17
N ARG A 3 -15.47 -13.64 15.34
CA ARG A 3 -14.14 -13.20 15.78
C ARG A 3 -14.30 -11.91 16.61
N HIS A 4 -13.79 -11.92 17.84
CA HIS A 4 -13.68 -10.70 18.64
C HIS A 4 -12.65 -9.77 18.01
N ARG A 5 -12.88 -8.47 18.12
CA ARG A 5 -11.97 -7.46 17.58
C ARG A 5 -10.68 -7.46 18.39
N SER A 6 -9.50 -7.50 17.78
CA SER A 6 -8.21 -7.44 18.46
C SER A 6 -7.59 -6.04 18.38
N LEU A 7 -7.10 -5.52 19.51
CA LEU A 7 -6.53 -4.17 19.64
C LEU A 7 -5.08 -4.25 20.12
N GLY A 8 -4.15 -3.69 19.33
CA GLY A 8 -2.75 -3.54 19.70
C GLY A 8 -2.51 -2.24 20.46
N VAL A 9 -2.05 -2.31 21.71
CA VAL A 9 -1.79 -1.12 22.55
C VAL A 9 -0.30 -0.81 22.59
N VAL A 10 0.10 0.34 22.04
CA VAL A 10 1.50 0.79 22.01
C VAL A 10 1.86 1.41 23.36
N THR A 11 2.52 0.65 24.23
CA THR A 11 2.80 1.09 25.62
C THR A 11 4.14 1.81 25.81
N GLY A 12 5.11 1.58 24.90
CA GLY A 12 6.54 1.86 25.10
C GLY A 12 6.96 3.29 25.45
N ALA A 13 6.18 4.29 25.03
CA ALA A 13 6.49 5.71 25.27
C ALA A 13 5.84 6.28 26.55
N SER A 14 4.78 5.64 27.04
CA SER A 14 3.91 6.14 28.11
C SER A 14 3.22 4.96 28.82
N PRO A 15 3.96 4.12 29.56
CA PRO A 15 3.44 2.85 30.09
C PRO A 15 2.30 3.05 31.11
N LEU A 16 2.42 4.02 32.03
CA LEU A 16 1.38 4.33 33.02
C LEU A 16 0.10 4.83 32.37
N ALA A 17 0.21 5.77 31.43
CA ALA A 17 -0.94 6.28 30.68
C ALA A 17 -1.62 5.18 29.86
N SER A 18 -0.83 4.27 29.28
CA SER A 18 -1.36 3.13 28.54
C SER A 18 -2.15 2.17 29.43
N ALA A 19 -1.64 1.89 30.64
CA ALA A 19 -2.34 1.07 31.62
C ALA A 19 -3.67 1.72 32.07
N ASP A 20 -3.69 3.04 32.24
CA ASP A 20 -4.90 3.79 32.59
C ASP A 20 -5.94 3.78 31.47
N VAL A 21 -5.53 4.05 30.22
CA VAL A 21 -6.43 3.94 29.06
C VAL A 21 -6.99 2.52 28.94
N LEU A 22 -6.14 1.49 29.09
CA LEU A 22 -6.55 0.09 29.07
C LEU A 22 -7.61 -0.22 30.14
N SER A 23 -7.37 0.19 31.38
CA SER A 23 -8.31 0.04 32.50
C SER A 23 -9.66 0.70 32.22
N ARG A 24 -9.64 1.92 31.67
CA ARG A 24 -10.86 2.67 31.31
C ARG A 24 -11.61 2.03 30.15
N MET A 25 -10.90 1.45 29.17
CA MET A 25 -11.52 0.70 28.07
C MET A 25 -12.24 -0.55 28.57
N MET A 26 -11.62 -1.30 29.49
CA MET A 26 -12.25 -2.46 30.12
C MET A 26 -13.53 -2.09 30.86
N ALA A 27 -13.55 -0.93 31.53
CA ALA A 27 -14.75 -0.41 32.19
C ALA A 27 -15.81 0.11 31.21
N ALA A 28 -15.40 0.76 30.12
CA ALA A 28 -16.30 1.34 29.13
C ALA A 28 -17.08 0.26 28.35
N TRP A 29 -16.46 -0.88 28.04
CA TRP A 29 -17.10 -2.00 27.34
C TRP A 29 -18.30 -2.58 28.11
N ARG A 30 -18.28 -2.58 29.45
CA ARG A 30 -19.38 -3.16 30.26
C ARG A 30 -20.69 -2.34 30.24
N ARG A 31 -20.78 -1.26 29.47
CA ARG A 31 -21.98 -0.42 29.36
C ARG A 31 -22.96 -0.95 28.30
N PRO A 32 -24.29 -0.92 28.54
CA PRO A 32 -25.29 -1.29 27.53
C PRO A 32 -25.15 -0.43 26.26
N GLY A 33 -25.16 -1.06 25.07
CA GLY A 33 -25.11 -0.37 23.77
C GLY A 33 -23.71 -0.16 23.17
N THR A 34 -22.64 -0.66 23.79
CA THR A 34 -21.28 -0.66 23.23
C THR A 34 -21.05 -1.83 22.27
N VAL A 35 -20.08 -1.66 21.36
CA VAL A 35 -19.68 -2.67 20.37
C VAL A 35 -19.18 -3.95 21.06
N LYS A 36 -19.26 -5.07 20.33
CA LYS A 36 -18.82 -6.44 20.71
C LYS A 36 -17.49 -6.48 21.48
N PRO A 37 -17.26 -7.52 22.32
CA PRO A 37 -16.01 -7.74 23.04
C PRO A 37 -14.76 -7.60 22.15
N PHE A 38 -13.67 -7.09 22.72
CA PHE A 38 -12.38 -7.01 22.05
C PHE A 38 -11.24 -7.61 22.89
N ASP A 39 -10.27 -8.21 22.21
CA ASP A 39 -9.06 -8.79 22.79
C ASP A 39 -7.92 -7.76 22.76
N PHE A 40 -7.11 -7.72 23.82
CA PHE A 40 -5.96 -6.85 23.90
C PHE A 40 -4.67 -7.57 23.59
N VAL A 41 -3.85 -6.93 22.77
CA VAL A 41 -2.50 -7.37 22.46
C VAL A 41 -1.56 -6.26 22.93
N LEU A 42 -0.72 -6.59 23.91
CA LEU A 42 0.23 -5.64 24.49
C LEU A 42 1.63 -5.94 23.97
N GLU A 43 2.39 -4.89 23.70
CA GLU A 43 3.81 -4.95 23.32
C GLU A 43 4.57 -3.97 24.21
N GLN A 44 5.17 -4.49 25.30
CA GLN A 44 5.93 -3.69 26.27
C GLN A 44 7.39 -3.47 25.85
N ARG A 45 7.62 -3.04 24.61
CA ARG A 45 8.95 -2.57 24.22
C ARG A 45 9.13 -1.15 24.75
N ALA A 46 9.90 -1.00 25.83
CA ALA A 46 10.21 0.31 26.37
C ALA A 46 11.00 1.15 25.37
N TRP A 47 10.72 2.45 25.33
CA TRP A 47 11.52 3.42 24.60
C TRP A 47 12.89 3.58 25.29
N PRO A 48 14.03 3.32 24.63
CA PRO A 48 15.35 3.36 25.25
C PRO A 48 16.00 4.76 25.30
N GLY A 49 15.37 5.77 24.70
CA GLY A 49 15.91 7.13 24.63
C GLY A 49 15.42 8.04 25.78
N PRO A 50 15.59 9.37 25.64
CA PRO A 50 15.19 10.32 26.68
C PRO A 50 13.69 10.27 26.95
N ALA A 51 13.28 10.55 28.20
CA ALA A 51 11.89 10.51 28.64
C ALA A 51 10.97 11.48 27.87
N SER A 52 11.51 12.63 27.46
CA SER A 52 10.89 13.64 26.61
C SER A 52 11.65 13.75 25.28
N PRO A 53 11.38 12.87 24.29
CA PRO A 53 11.98 12.99 22.98
C PRO A 53 11.38 14.19 22.24
N GLY A 54 12.18 14.85 21.40
CA GLY A 54 11.67 15.89 20.50
C GLY A 54 10.67 15.30 19.50
N ALA A 55 9.66 16.08 19.09
CA ALA A 55 8.66 15.64 18.10
C ALA A 55 9.28 15.22 16.75
N ALA A 56 10.44 15.79 16.40
CA ALA A 56 11.21 15.45 15.20
C ALA A 56 12.18 14.26 15.39
N SER A 57 12.20 13.61 16.55
CA SER A 57 13.14 12.51 16.85
C SER A 57 12.87 11.30 15.95
N ALA A 58 13.69 11.11 14.92
CA ALA A 58 13.61 9.95 14.04
C ALA A 58 13.72 8.61 14.81
N PRO A 59 14.64 8.43 15.78
CA PRO A 59 14.68 7.21 16.59
C PRO A 59 13.36 6.91 17.31
N PHE A 60 12.67 7.93 17.84
CA PHE A 60 11.37 7.75 18.50
C PHE A 60 10.27 7.38 17.51
N LYS A 61 10.21 8.07 16.36
CA LYS A 61 9.26 7.75 15.29
C LYS A 61 9.42 6.31 14.80
N ILE A 62 10.66 5.87 14.56
CA ILE A 62 11.00 4.51 14.12
C ILE A 62 10.57 3.48 15.18
N HIS A 63 10.85 3.73 16.46
CA HIS A 63 10.43 2.84 17.54
C HIS A 63 8.91 2.64 17.59
N VAL A 64 8.13 3.73 17.45
CA VAL A 64 6.66 3.65 17.41
C VAL A 64 6.20 2.87 16.16
N PHE A 65 6.78 3.16 15.00
CA PHE A 65 6.48 2.47 13.75
C PHE A 65 6.76 0.96 13.83
N ASP A 66 7.93 0.54 14.32
CA ASP A 66 8.31 -0.86 14.45
C ASP A 66 7.41 -1.62 15.43
N THR A 67 6.97 -0.93 16.49
CA THR A 67 5.99 -1.48 17.44
C THR A 67 4.65 -1.74 16.75
N ILE A 68 4.17 -0.80 15.94
CA ILE A 68 2.94 -0.97 15.14
C ILE A 68 3.09 -2.11 14.12
N ARG A 69 4.24 -2.22 13.43
CA ARG A 69 4.52 -3.30 12.49
C ARG A 69 4.51 -4.68 13.16
N THR A 70 4.94 -4.76 14.42
CA THR A 70 4.85 -6.02 15.19
C THR A 70 3.38 -6.41 15.41
N PHE A 71 2.50 -5.46 15.73
CA PHE A 71 1.08 -5.72 15.86
C PHE A 71 0.41 -6.11 14.54
N GLU A 72 0.80 -5.49 13.43
CA GLU A 72 0.33 -5.83 12.09
C GLU A 72 0.64 -7.28 11.72
N LYS A 73 1.87 -7.74 11.99
CA LYS A 73 2.25 -9.15 11.83
C LYS A 73 1.46 -10.12 12.72
N ARG A 74 0.98 -9.63 13.87
CA ARG A 74 0.12 -10.40 14.80
C ARG A 74 -1.36 -10.37 14.41
N GLY A 75 -1.73 -9.65 13.36
CA GLY A 75 -3.09 -9.61 12.82
C GLY A 75 -4.11 -8.93 13.73
N VAL A 76 -3.69 -7.90 14.48
CA VAL A 76 -4.65 -7.06 15.23
C VAL A 76 -5.51 -6.23 14.27
N ASP A 77 -6.68 -5.78 14.70
CA ASP A 77 -7.61 -5.02 13.85
C ASP A 77 -7.39 -3.51 13.93
N ALA A 78 -6.68 -3.01 14.94
CA ALA A 78 -6.40 -1.58 15.12
C ALA A 78 -5.29 -1.32 16.16
N ILE A 79 -4.74 -0.11 16.10
CA ILE A 79 -3.75 0.40 17.04
C ILE A 79 -4.39 1.40 18.01
N VAL A 80 -4.15 1.18 19.30
CA VAL A 80 -4.39 2.14 20.38
C VAL A 80 -3.06 2.79 20.75
N LEU A 81 -2.94 4.09 20.47
CA LEU A 81 -1.72 4.86 20.68
C LEU A 81 -1.92 5.94 21.76
N PRO A 82 -1.86 5.61 23.06
CA PRO A 82 -2.09 6.55 24.17
C PRO A 82 -0.91 7.51 24.41
N CYS A 83 -0.46 8.22 23.37
CA CYS A 83 0.69 9.13 23.41
C CYS A 83 0.44 10.35 22.50
N PHE A 84 0.27 11.53 23.09
CA PHE A 84 0.09 12.77 22.33
C PHE A 84 1.32 13.15 21.50
N LEU A 85 2.52 12.86 21.99
CA LEU A 85 3.73 13.12 21.21
C LEU A 85 3.72 12.33 19.89
N SER A 86 3.25 11.07 19.90
CA SER A 86 3.09 10.29 18.68
C SER A 86 2.00 10.84 17.74
N HIS A 87 1.05 11.62 18.27
CA HIS A 87 0.05 12.32 17.45
C HIS A 87 0.61 13.52 16.70
N THR A 88 1.81 14.00 17.05
CA THR A 88 2.50 15.02 16.25
C THR A 88 2.92 14.53 14.86
N PHE A 89 2.99 13.19 14.66
CA PHE A 89 3.37 12.54 13.40
C PHE A 89 2.46 11.34 13.05
N ILE A 90 1.22 11.31 13.54
CA ILE A 90 0.28 10.19 13.28
C ILE A 90 -0.04 10.00 11.79
N ASP A 91 -0.01 11.08 11.01
CA ASP A 91 -0.24 11.01 9.56
C ASP A 91 0.93 10.30 8.85
N GLU A 92 2.17 10.50 9.33
CA GLU A 92 3.35 9.78 8.82
C GLU A 92 3.23 8.28 9.12
N LEU A 93 2.75 7.91 10.31
CA LEU A 93 2.50 6.50 10.67
C LEU A 93 1.39 5.91 9.80
N SER A 94 0.24 6.58 9.72
CA SER A 94 -0.96 6.11 9.01
C SER A 94 -0.71 5.93 7.52
N ALA A 95 0.17 6.74 6.91
CA ALA A 95 0.58 6.60 5.52
C ALA A 95 1.43 5.35 5.24
N ASN A 96 2.01 4.72 6.27
CA ASN A 96 3.01 3.66 6.14
C ASN A 96 2.61 2.33 6.80
N VAL A 97 1.40 2.21 7.35
CA VAL A 97 0.86 0.98 7.94
C VAL A 97 -0.53 0.68 7.37
N SER A 98 -0.95 -0.58 7.36
CA SER A 98 -2.30 -0.96 6.89
C SER A 98 -3.35 -1.02 8.00
N LEU A 99 -2.93 -0.88 9.27
CA LEU A 99 -3.83 -0.86 10.42
C LEU A 99 -4.38 0.54 10.70
N PRO A 100 -5.67 0.68 11.05
CA PRO A 100 -6.18 1.94 11.57
C PRO A 100 -5.53 2.29 12.91
N ILE A 101 -5.14 3.55 13.06
CA ILE A 101 -4.61 4.11 14.30
C ILE A 101 -5.68 5.00 14.93
N ALA A 102 -6.13 4.69 16.14
CA ALA A 102 -7.11 5.50 16.83
C ALA A 102 -6.50 6.85 17.24
N SER A 103 -7.15 7.96 16.87
CA SER A 103 -6.67 9.31 17.14
C SER A 103 -7.26 9.88 18.43
N ILE A 104 -6.39 10.20 19.39
CA ILE A 104 -6.72 10.94 20.61
C ILE A 104 -7.31 12.31 20.23
N MET A 105 -6.69 13.01 19.27
CA MET A 105 -7.14 14.35 18.87
C MET A 105 -8.52 14.32 18.22
N ALA A 106 -8.82 13.33 17.38
CA ALA A 106 -10.16 13.16 16.82
C ALA A 106 -11.20 12.91 17.92
N SER A 107 -10.88 12.07 18.92
CA SER A 107 -11.76 11.80 20.05
C SER A 107 -12.02 13.05 20.91
N LEU A 108 -10.99 13.86 21.16
CA LEU A 108 -11.07 15.09 21.94
C LEU A 108 -11.91 16.15 21.26
N VAL A 109 -11.66 16.41 19.97
CA VAL A 109 -12.41 17.42 19.21
C VAL A 109 -13.89 17.04 19.15
N ALA A 110 -14.20 15.76 18.90
CA ALA A 110 -15.57 15.27 18.90
C ALA A 110 -16.24 15.47 20.27
N HIS A 111 -15.55 15.11 21.35
CA HIS A 111 -16.07 15.27 22.71
C HIS A 111 -16.30 16.73 23.09
N VAL A 112 -15.33 17.62 22.84
CA VAL A 112 -15.47 19.04 23.17
C VAL A 112 -16.65 19.66 22.43
N ARG A 113 -16.79 19.37 21.13
CA ARG A 113 -17.92 19.88 20.33
C ARG A 113 -19.28 19.39 20.83
N GLN A 114 -19.35 18.16 21.34
CA GLN A 114 -20.60 17.56 21.80
C GLN A 114 -20.95 17.95 23.24
N ALA A 115 -19.99 17.85 24.16
CA ALA A 115 -20.20 18.07 25.59
C ALA A 115 -20.14 19.54 26.00
N PHE A 116 -19.42 20.37 25.23
CA PHE A 116 -19.19 21.78 25.51
C PHE A 116 -19.47 22.67 24.28
N PRO A 117 -20.70 22.66 23.74
CA PRO A 117 -21.00 23.30 22.45
C PRO A 117 -20.80 24.83 22.45
N SER A 118 -20.97 25.47 23.60
CA SER A 118 -20.83 26.93 23.79
C SER A 118 -19.40 27.40 24.04
N VAL A 119 -18.48 26.51 24.38
CA VAL A 119 -17.10 26.86 24.74
C VAL A 119 -16.34 27.41 23.55
N ARG A 120 -15.57 28.47 23.80
CA ARG A 120 -14.68 29.13 22.85
C ARG A 120 -13.24 29.12 23.34
N ARG A 121 -12.98 29.26 24.64
CA ARG A 121 -11.64 29.34 25.22
C ARG A 121 -11.25 28.03 25.91
N ILE A 122 -10.23 27.37 25.38
CA ILE A 122 -9.77 26.06 25.86
C ILE A 122 -8.38 26.22 26.43
N GLY A 123 -8.22 25.96 27.73
CA GLY A 123 -6.90 25.84 28.35
C GLY A 123 -6.28 24.47 28.07
N VAL A 124 -5.07 24.43 27.55
CA VAL A 124 -4.38 23.18 27.18
C VAL A 124 -3.18 22.95 28.08
N LEU A 125 -3.18 21.84 28.83
CA LEU A 125 -2.03 21.40 29.62
C LEU A 125 -1.17 20.44 28.81
N THR A 126 -0.19 20.96 28.09
CA THR A 126 0.70 20.15 27.24
C THR A 126 2.16 20.53 27.47
N SER A 127 3.09 19.68 27.03
CA SER A 127 4.52 20.02 27.05
C SER A 127 4.88 21.02 25.96
N GLU A 128 5.96 21.76 26.19
CA GLU A 128 6.54 22.71 25.24
C GLU A 128 6.81 22.06 23.87
N THR A 129 7.32 20.82 23.83
CA THR A 129 7.55 20.08 22.58
C THR A 129 6.27 19.91 21.74
N ILE A 130 5.15 19.57 22.36
CA ILE A 130 3.87 19.35 21.66
C ILE A 130 3.25 20.70 21.26
N ARG A 131 3.37 21.71 22.14
CA ARG A 131 2.91 23.08 21.89
C ARG A 131 3.64 23.69 20.70
N SER A 132 4.98 23.69 20.73
CA SER A 132 5.82 24.20 19.65
C SER A 132 5.61 23.47 18.32
N ASN A 133 5.19 22.19 18.35
CA ASN A 133 4.81 21.48 17.13
C ASN A 133 3.43 21.89 16.58
N GLY A 134 2.56 22.53 17.38
CA GLY A 134 1.24 22.99 16.96
C GLY A 134 0.17 21.88 16.86
N LEU A 135 0.28 20.82 17.66
CA LEU A 135 -0.63 19.67 17.57
C LEU A 135 -2.11 20.06 17.76
N PHE A 136 -2.41 20.91 18.73
CA PHE A 136 -3.78 21.31 19.07
C PHE A 136 -4.34 22.28 18.04
N GLU A 137 -3.53 23.20 17.55
CA GLU A 137 -3.87 24.19 16.52
C GLU A 137 -4.26 23.52 15.19
N ARG A 138 -3.66 22.37 14.86
CA ARG A 138 -4.03 21.61 13.66
C ARG A 138 -5.41 20.96 13.75
N HIS A 139 -5.93 20.71 14.95
CA HIS A 139 -7.15 19.94 15.17
C HIS A 139 -8.33 20.78 15.68
N PHE A 140 -8.06 21.81 16.48
CA PHE A 140 -9.05 22.78 16.94
C PHE A 140 -9.08 23.97 15.99
N ASP A 141 -10.21 24.13 15.30
CA ASP A 141 -10.45 25.24 14.35
C ASP A 141 -10.31 26.61 15.05
N ARG A 142 -9.32 27.39 14.59
CA ARG A 142 -9.03 28.74 15.11
C ARG A 142 -10.14 29.75 14.88
N ALA A 143 -11.04 29.51 13.92
CA ALA A 143 -12.23 30.36 13.75
C ALA A 143 -13.26 30.13 14.86
N ARG A 144 -13.20 28.97 15.54
CA ARG A 144 -14.14 28.59 16.59
C ARG A 144 -13.54 28.66 17.99
N PHE A 145 -12.29 28.27 18.15
CA PHE A 145 -11.64 28.10 19.46
C PHE A 145 -10.40 28.97 19.61
N ASP A 146 -10.25 29.54 20.81
CA ASP A 146 -9.09 30.27 21.30
C ASP A 146 -8.35 29.35 22.28
N LEU A 147 -7.14 28.94 21.92
CA LEU A 147 -6.33 27.99 22.69
C LEU A 147 -5.39 28.74 23.63
N LEU A 148 -5.52 28.48 24.93
CA LEU A 148 -4.71 29.10 25.97
C LEU A 148 -3.71 28.08 26.51
N TYR A 149 -2.51 28.56 26.83
CA TYR A 149 -1.43 27.75 27.39
C TYR A 149 -0.91 28.39 28.68
N PRO A 150 -0.45 27.59 29.67
CA PRO A 150 0.19 28.14 30.85
C PRO A 150 1.37 29.05 30.48
N ARG A 151 1.47 30.20 31.13
CA ARG A 151 2.61 31.11 30.99
C ARG A 151 3.86 30.48 31.62
N HIS A 152 5.02 30.74 31.02
CA HIS A 152 6.31 30.32 31.57
C HIS A 152 6.68 31.16 32.80
N GLU A 153 7.37 30.53 33.74
CA GLU A 153 8.07 31.22 34.83
C GLU A 153 9.58 31.11 34.63
N GLU A 154 10.35 31.76 35.51
CA GLU A 154 11.82 31.73 35.49
C GLU A 154 12.38 30.29 35.49
N ASP A 155 11.67 29.34 36.10
CA ASP A 155 12.03 27.91 36.19
C ASP A 155 11.60 27.04 34.99
N GLY A 156 11.02 27.63 33.92
CA GLY A 156 10.68 26.92 32.68
C GLY A 156 9.20 26.49 32.54
N ASP A 157 8.95 25.48 31.69
CA ASP A 157 7.59 24.95 31.45
C ASP A 157 7.14 24.01 32.57
N ARG A 158 6.21 24.50 33.40
CA ARG A 158 5.63 23.76 34.54
C ARG A 158 5.01 22.43 34.14
N VAL A 159 4.39 22.33 32.96
CA VAL A 159 3.73 21.10 32.52
C VAL A 159 4.77 20.06 32.12
N THR A 160 5.81 20.46 31.38
CA THR A 160 6.93 19.57 31.07
C THR A 160 7.63 19.08 32.33
N SER A 161 7.92 19.96 33.29
CA SER A 161 8.55 19.58 34.56
C SER A 161 7.68 18.62 35.37
N ALA A 162 6.37 18.86 35.45
CA ALA A 162 5.45 17.99 36.17
C ALA A 162 5.38 16.57 35.59
N VAL A 163 5.47 16.43 34.26
CA VAL A 163 5.32 15.11 33.61
C VAL A 163 6.64 14.39 33.42
N TYR A 164 7.67 15.09 32.95
CA TYR A 164 8.94 14.52 32.51
C TYR A 164 10.13 14.78 33.45
N GLY A 165 9.95 15.58 34.50
CA GLY A 165 11.01 15.80 35.50
C GLY A 165 11.39 14.51 36.24
N ASP A 166 12.54 14.52 36.91
CA ASP A 166 13.05 13.35 37.66
C ASP A 166 12.03 12.87 38.72
N ASP A 167 11.35 13.81 39.36
CA ASP A 167 10.24 13.61 40.30
C ASP A 167 8.85 13.76 39.64
N GLY A 168 8.76 13.59 38.33
CA GLY A 168 7.56 13.77 37.52
C GLY A 168 6.63 12.55 37.47
N ILE A 169 5.46 12.74 36.85
CA ILE A 169 4.41 11.71 36.73
C ILE A 169 4.93 10.47 35.99
N LYS A 170 5.77 10.62 34.94
CA LYS A 170 6.35 9.47 34.22
C LYS A 170 7.27 8.61 35.07
N SER A 171 7.88 9.20 36.10
CA SER A 171 8.72 8.51 37.09
C SER A 171 7.91 7.87 38.23
N GLY A 172 6.57 7.96 38.18
CA GLY A 172 5.66 7.33 39.15
C GLY A 172 5.18 8.26 40.28
N TYR A 173 5.57 9.54 40.27
CA TYR A 173 5.15 10.51 41.29
C TYR A 173 3.75 11.07 40.95
N LEU A 174 2.71 10.44 41.53
CA LEU A 174 1.31 10.79 41.30
C LEU A 174 0.72 11.78 42.32
N SER A 175 1.55 12.37 43.17
CA SER A 175 1.18 13.33 44.21
C SER A 175 2.34 14.28 44.50
N GLY A 176 2.12 15.33 45.32
CA GLY A 176 3.17 16.28 45.69
C GLY A 176 3.51 17.24 44.55
N ARG A 177 4.81 17.50 44.34
CA ARG A 177 5.31 18.55 43.44
C ARG A 177 4.72 18.52 42.02
N PRO A 178 4.60 17.38 41.31
CA PRO A 178 3.96 17.38 39.98
C PRO A 178 2.51 17.88 39.98
N VAL A 179 1.76 17.54 41.03
CA VAL A 179 0.36 17.96 41.17
C VAL A 179 0.27 19.44 41.53
N GLU A 180 1.20 19.96 42.34
CA GLU A 180 1.30 21.39 42.65
C GLU A 180 1.62 22.22 41.40
N LEU A 181 2.58 21.77 40.58
CA LEU A 181 2.92 22.40 39.30
C LEU A 181 1.73 22.42 38.33
N LEU A 182 1.00 21.29 38.21
CA LEU A 182 -0.20 21.22 37.38
C LEU A 182 -1.34 22.09 37.93
N ARG A 183 -1.51 22.19 39.25
CA ARG A 183 -2.51 23.07 39.88
C ARG A 183 -2.20 24.54 39.60
N ALA A 184 -0.93 24.95 39.69
CA ALA A 184 -0.50 26.29 39.34
C ALA A 184 -0.72 26.59 37.84
N ALA A 185 -0.43 25.62 36.96
CA ALA A 185 -0.71 25.74 35.54
C ALA A 185 -2.22 25.86 35.23
N CYS A 186 -3.07 25.11 35.94
CA CYS A 186 -4.53 25.24 35.83
C CYS A 186 -5.02 26.62 36.30
N ALA A 187 -4.53 27.11 37.44
CA ALA A 187 -4.90 28.41 37.98
C ALA A 187 -4.52 29.55 37.02
N ASP A 188 -3.35 29.44 36.38
CA ASP A 188 -2.93 30.39 35.35
C ASP A 188 -3.87 30.38 34.13
N LEU A 189 -4.24 29.20 33.63
CA LEU A 189 -5.20 29.07 32.53
C LEU A 189 -6.58 29.66 32.87
N ILE A 190 -7.05 29.43 34.10
CA ILE A 190 -8.32 30.01 34.59
C ILE A 190 -8.22 31.53 34.65
N ALA A 191 -7.11 32.07 35.16
CA ALA A 191 -6.88 33.51 35.20
C ALA A 191 -6.80 34.15 33.79
N GLN A 192 -6.37 33.38 32.78
CA GLN A 192 -6.41 33.78 31.37
C GLN A 192 -7.82 33.69 30.75
N GLY A 193 -8.80 33.14 31.46
CA GLY A 193 -10.19 33.00 31.03
C GLY A 193 -10.49 31.71 30.27
N ALA A 194 -9.76 30.62 30.53
CA ALA A 194 -10.13 29.30 30.03
C ALA A 194 -11.51 28.90 30.54
N GLU A 195 -12.38 28.39 29.66
CA GLU A 195 -13.73 27.92 30.04
C GLU A 195 -13.75 26.42 30.35
N ILE A 196 -12.77 25.68 29.82
CA ILE A 196 -12.46 24.27 30.14
C ILE A 196 -10.95 24.07 30.11
N ILE A 197 -10.48 23.02 30.78
CA ILE A 197 -9.08 22.58 30.73
C ILE A 197 -8.99 21.19 30.10
N VAL A 198 -8.15 21.06 29.07
CA VAL A 198 -7.88 19.82 28.33
C VAL A 198 -6.43 19.36 28.60
N PRO A 199 -6.24 18.19 29.21
CA PRO A 199 -4.94 17.54 29.30
C PRO A 199 -4.42 17.12 27.93
N GLY A 200 -3.24 17.64 27.56
CA GLY A 200 -2.52 17.33 26.33
C GLY A 200 -1.33 16.37 26.49
N LEU A 201 -1.27 15.70 27.63
CA LEU A 201 -0.37 14.58 27.92
C LEU A 201 -1.19 13.48 28.58
N ALA A 202 -0.99 12.23 28.16
CA ALA A 202 -1.80 11.10 28.61
C ALA A 202 -1.52 10.70 30.07
N GLU A 203 -0.43 11.24 30.63
CA GLU A 203 -0.03 11.08 32.02
C GLU A 203 -0.86 11.97 32.97
N ILE A 204 -1.31 13.14 32.54
CA ILE A 204 -2.00 14.11 33.41
C ILE A 204 -3.33 13.57 33.97
N PRO A 205 -4.19 12.85 33.19
CA PRO A 205 -5.41 12.26 33.73
C PRO A 205 -5.21 11.26 34.89
N LEU A 206 -3.99 10.71 35.07
CA LEU A 206 -3.66 9.83 36.21
C LEU A 206 -3.81 10.56 37.56
N VAL A 207 -3.53 11.87 37.58
CA VAL A 207 -3.55 12.69 38.78
C VAL A 207 -4.81 13.58 38.87
N ALA A 208 -5.77 13.41 37.97
CA ALA A 208 -6.99 14.23 37.93
C ALA A 208 -7.77 14.23 39.26
N ARG A 209 -7.81 13.10 39.97
CA ARG A 209 -8.49 12.99 41.26
C ARG A 209 -7.80 13.80 42.37
N VAL A 210 -6.48 13.88 42.36
CA VAL A 210 -5.68 14.58 43.38
C VAL A 210 -5.43 16.05 43.05
N LEU A 211 -5.64 16.46 41.78
CA LEU A 211 -5.69 17.88 41.41
C LEU A 211 -6.79 18.62 42.19
N GLY A 212 -7.91 17.95 42.44
CA GLY A 212 -9.06 18.48 43.17
C GLY A 212 -10.07 19.16 42.25
N THR A 213 -11.07 19.82 42.84
CA THR A 213 -12.08 20.58 42.10
C THR A 213 -11.47 21.86 41.53
N LEU A 214 -11.64 22.08 40.23
CA LEU A 214 -11.28 23.34 39.56
C LEU A 214 -12.55 24.17 39.32
N GLU A 215 -12.39 25.47 39.14
CA GLU A 215 -13.51 26.39 38.83
C GLU A 215 -14.12 26.13 37.46
N VAL A 216 -13.37 25.46 36.58
CA VAL A 216 -13.78 25.13 35.21
C VAL A 216 -13.70 23.62 34.97
N PRO A 217 -14.53 23.06 34.07
CA PRO A 217 -14.49 21.64 33.76
C PRO A 217 -13.10 21.17 33.30
N PHE A 218 -12.62 20.09 33.93
CA PHE A 218 -11.40 19.39 33.55
C PHE A 218 -11.75 18.15 32.72
N VAL A 219 -11.32 18.11 31.47
CA VAL A 219 -11.64 17.01 30.55
C VAL A 219 -10.79 15.78 30.87
N ASP A 220 -11.44 14.65 31.12
CA ASP A 220 -10.75 13.37 31.29
C ASP A 220 -10.41 12.76 29.93
N THR A 221 -9.30 13.21 29.34
CA THR A 221 -8.87 12.80 28.00
C THR A 221 -8.74 11.28 27.84
N ASN A 222 -8.17 10.58 28.83
CA ASN A 222 -7.99 9.13 28.74
C ASN A 222 -9.33 8.40 28.73
N LEU A 223 -10.33 8.88 29.50
CA LEU A 223 -11.68 8.31 29.46
C LEU A 223 -12.39 8.59 28.14
N VAL A 224 -12.26 9.81 27.60
CA VAL A 224 -12.80 10.19 26.29
C VAL A 224 -12.23 9.28 25.20
N TYR A 225 -10.91 9.15 25.16
CA TYR A 225 -10.22 8.30 24.20
C TYR A 225 -10.59 6.82 24.34
N ALA A 226 -10.63 6.29 25.57
CA ALA A 226 -11.04 4.91 25.83
C ALA A 226 -12.44 4.60 25.30
N ARG A 227 -13.40 5.53 25.46
CA ARG A 227 -14.76 5.38 24.93
C ARG A 227 -14.79 5.43 23.40
N TYR A 228 -14.02 6.33 22.79
CA TYR A 228 -13.90 6.44 21.34
C TYR A 228 -13.35 5.16 20.70
N VAL A 229 -12.30 4.58 21.31
CA VAL A 229 -11.72 3.31 20.86
C VAL A 229 -12.72 2.16 21.02
N ALA A 230 -13.36 2.05 22.19
CA ALA A 230 -14.35 1.01 22.46
C ALA A 230 -15.57 1.08 21.52
N ALA A 231 -15.94 2.29 21.07
CA ALA A 231 -17.01 2.52 20.12
C ALA A 231 -16.60 2.30 18.64
N ALA A 232 -15.34 1.93 18.35
CA ALA A 232 -14.84 1.69 17.01
C ALA A 232 -14.91 2.90 16.05
N GLN A 233 -14.81 4.13 16.56
CA GLN A 233 -15.12 5.35 15.82
C GLN A 233 -13.99 5.92 14.93
N TYR A 234 -13.00 5.12 14.56
CA TYR A 234 -11.83 5.56 13.80
C TYR A 234 -11.83 5.07 12.35
N ALA A 235 -11.31 5.92 11.46
CA ALA A 235 -11.28 5.67 10.03
C ALA A 235 -10.28 4.56 9.64
N GLN A 236 -10.61 3.84 8.57
CA GLN A 236 -9.67 2.92 7.93
C GLN A 236 -8.55 3.74 7.24
N PRO A 237 -7.30 3.26 7.28
CA PRO A 237 -6.22 3.93 6.58
C PRO A 237 -6.48 3.89 5.08
N GLN A 238 -6.30 5.03 4.40
CA GLN A 238 -6.32 5.07 2.95
C GLN A 238 -4.99 4.52 2.43
N ARG A 239 -4.99 3.26 2.00
CA ARG A 239 -3.83 2.69 1.32
C ARG A 239 -3.68 3.32 -0.06
N ARG A 240 -2.49 3.83 -0.34
CA ARG A 240 -2.11 4.21 -1.70
C ARG A 240 -2.02 2.96 -2.57
N PHE A 241 -2.61 3.03 -3.76
CA PHE A 241 -2.54 1.97 -4.75
C PHE A 241 -1.10 1.58 -5.05
N LYS A 242 -0.84 0.28 -5.12
CA LYS A 242 0.49 -0.30 -5.33
C LYS A 242 0.45 -1.36 -6.43
N VAL A 243 1.31 -1.17 -7.43
CA VAL A 243 1.56 -2.17 -8.48
C VAL A 243 2.66 -3.12 -8.03
N GLY A 244 2.38 -4.41 -7.99
CA GLY A 244 3.40 -5.46 -7.89
C GLY A 244 3.90 -5.83 -9.28
N VAL A 245 5.21 -5.98 -9.47
CA VAL A 245 5.81 -6.40 -10.74
C VAL A 245 6.56 -7.69 -10.51
N LEU A 246 6.05 -8.79 -11.08
CA LEU A 246 6.81 -10.04 -11.15
C LEU A 246 7.75 -9.92 -12.36
N GLY A 247 9.00 -9.60 -12.06
CA GLY A 247 10.05 -9.38 -13.05
C GLY A 247 11.09 -10.50 -13.08
N GLY A 248 12.23 -10.21 -13.71
CA GLY A 248 13.34 -11.16 -13.86
C GLY A 248 13.20 -12.14 -15.04
N VAL A 249 12.09 -12.07 -15.79
CA VAL A 249 11.76 -13.02 -16.86
C VAL A 249 11.67 -12.40 -18.27
N GLY A 250 12.53 -11.46 -18.69
CA GLY A 250 13.89 -11.19 -18.22
C GLY A 250 14.11 -9.88 -17.44
N PRO A 251 15.32 -9.69 -16.88
CA PRO A 251 15.69 -8.46 -16.14
C PRO A 251 15.52 -7.17 -16.94
N ALA A 252 16.04 -7.12 -18.17
CA ALA A 252 15.99 -5.92 -19.01
C ALA A 252 14.55 -5.51 -19.35
N ALA A 253 13.70 -6.49 -19.68
CA ALA A 253 12.27 -6.26 -19.92
C ALA A 253 11.54 -5.71 -18.68
N THR A 254 11.95 -6.12 -17.48
CA THR A 254 11.39 -5.59 -16.22
C THR A 254 11.74 -4.11 -16.04
N VAL A 255 12.99 -3.73 -16.32
CA VAL A 255 13.44 -2.32 -16.24
C VAL A 255 12.74 -1.46 -17.27
N ASP A 256 12.58 -1.96 -18.50
CA ASP A 256 11.83 -1.30 -19.55
C ASP A 256 10.35 -1.10 -19.17
N PHE A 257 9.71 -2.12 -18.58
CA PHE A 257 8.35 -1.97 -18.04
C PHE A 257 8.25 -0.86 -16.99
N MET A 258 9.20 -0.78 -16.05
CA MET A 258 9.22 0.29 -15.05
C MET A 258 9.36 1.67 -15.70
N ALA A 259 10.24 1.81 -16.69
CA ALA A 259 10.41 3.07 -17.43
C ALA A 259 9.11 3.48 -18.15
N LYS A 260 8.40 2.50 -18.73
CA LYS A 260 7.09 2.71 -19.37
C LYS A 260 6.02 3.09 -18.36
N LEU A 261 6.00 2.49 -17.17
CA LEU A 261 5.07 2.83 -16.10
C LEU A 261 5.26 4.28 -15.64
N VAL A 262 6.51 4.69 -15.41
CA VAL A 262 6.87 6.07 -15.05
C VAL A 262 6.43 7.04 -16.14
N ARG A 263 6.78 6.76 -17.40
CA ARG A 263 6.43 7.62 -18.56
C ARG A 263 4.93 7.79 -18.75
N ASN A 264 4.14 6.73 -18.53
CA ASN A 264 2.69 6.76 -18.71
C ASN A 264 1.94 7.31 -17.48
N THR A 265 2.61 7.52 -16.34
CA THR A 265 1.98 8.07 -15.14
C THR A 265 1.89 9.60 -15.25
N PRO A 266 0.68 10.21 -15.15
CA PRO A 266 0.54 11.66 -15.12
C PRO A 266 0.99 12.20 -13.75
N ALA A 267 2.25 12.60 -13.64
CA ALA A 267 2.85 13.09 -12.40
C ALA A 267 3.51 14.47 -12.61
N ALA A 268 3.31 15.39 -11.66
CA ALA A 268 3.98 16.70 -11.64
C ALA A 268 5.20 16.72 -10.72
N ARG A 269 5.27 15.77 -9.78
CA ARG A 269 6.36 15.56 -8.83
C ARG A 269 6.43 14.09 -8.43
N ASP A 270 7.53 13.70 -7.79
CA ASP A 270 7.80 12.32 -7.38
C ASP A 270 6.64 11.67 -6.59
N GLN A 271 5.98 12.41 -5.69
CA GLN A 271 4.93 11.88 -4.81
C GLN A 271 3.61 11.58 -5.53
N ASP A 272 3.47 12.01 -6.78
CA ASP A 272 2.31 11.74 -7.64
C ASP A 272 2.49 10.44 -8.45
N HIS A 273 3.70 9.87 -8.48
CA HIS A 273 3.95 8.58 -9.12
C HIS A 273 3.33 7.41 -8.33
N ILE A 274 3.02 6.34 -9.07
CA ILE A 274 2.44 5.11 -8.52
C ILE A 274 3.47 4.39 -7.65
N LYS A 275 3.03 3.87 -6.50
CA LYS A 275 3.88 3.02 -5.64
C LYS A 275 4.11 1.68 -6.34
N VAL A 276 5.36 1.26 -6.48
CA VAL A 276 5.73 0.01 -7.15
C VAL A 276 6.54 -0.89 -6.22
N MET A 277 6.25 -2.18 -6.23
CA MET A 277 7.09 -3.22 -5.63
C MET A 277 7.50 -4.20 -6.72
N VAL A 278 8.78 -4.53 -6.82
CA VAL A 278 9.31 -5.37 -7.89
C VAL A 278 9.99 -6.58 -7.29
N GLU A 279 9.53 -7.76 -7.71
CA GLU A 279 10.18 -9.03 -7.45
C GLU A 279 10.97 -9.41 -8.71
N GLN A 280 12.23 -8.99 -8.77
CA GLN A 280 13.11 -9.25 -9.92
C GLN A 280 13.86 -10.57 -9.72
N ASN A 281 13.25 -11.67 -10.15
CA ASN A 281 13.76 -13.02 -9.93
C ASN A 281 14.19 -13.71 -11.25
N PRO A 282 15.47 -13.57 -11.68
CA PRO A 282 15.98 -14.25 -12.86
C PRO A 282 16.24 -15.75 -12.66
N GLN A 283 16.10 -16.29 -11.43
CA GLN A 283 16.22 -17.73 -11.15
C GLN A 283 14.95 -18.51 -11.51
N ILE A 284 13.87 -17.83 -11.95
CA ILE A 284 12.67 -18.52 -12.47
C ILE A 284 13.05 -19.32 -13.73
N PRO A 285 12.77 -20.64 -13.78
CA PRO A 285 13.09 -21.50 -14.92
C PRO A 285 12.63 -20.93 -16.25
N ASP A 286 13.32 -21.29 -17.35
CA ASP A 286 12.97 -20.77 -18.68
C ASP A 286 11.58 -21.25 -19.10
N ARG A 287 10.73 -20.28 -19.47
CA ARG A 287 9.33 -20.56 -19.82
C ARG A 287 9.23 -21.26 -21.17
N THR A 288 10.13 -20.96 -22.10
CA THR A 288 10.12 -21.56 -23.44
C THR A 288 10.57 -23.02 -23.37
N GLU A 289 11.66 -23.33 -22.67
CA GLU A 289 12.14 -24.70 -22.48
C GLU A 289 11.09 -25.58 -21.79
N ALA A 290 10.42 -25.07 -20.75
CA ALA A 290 9.35 -25.79 -20.06
C ALA A 290 8.16 -26.10 -20.98
N LEU A 291 7.71 -25.13 -21.79
CA LEU A 291 6.58 -25.31 -22.70
C LEU A 291 6.90 -26.24 -23.88
N LEU A 292 8.16 -26.34 -24.28
CA LEU A 292 8.63 -27.24 -25.33
C LEU A 292 9.02 -28.64 -24.80
N GLY A 293 8.86 -28.89 -23.50
CA GLY A 293 9.04 -30.21 -22.88
C GLY A 293 10.47 -30.56 -22.45
N GLY A 294 11.39 -29.59 -22.43
CA GLY A 294 12.81 -29.81 -22.11
C GLY A 294 13.31 -29.19 -20.80
N GLY A 295 12.53 -28.30 -20.16
CA GLY A 295 12.95 -27.55 -18.97
C GLY A 295 12.04 -27.73 -17.74
N ASP A 296 12.50 -27.22 -16.60
CA ASP A 296 11.75 -27.25 -15.33
C ASP A 296 10.48 -26.39 -15.38
N ASP A 297 9.39 -26.85 -14.75
CA ASP A 297 8.12 -26.10 -14.70
C ASP A 297 8.27 -24.82 -13.83
N PRO A 298 8.09 -23.60 -14.39
CA PRO A 298 8.24 -22.35 -13.66
C PRO A 298 7.05 -22.01 -12.75
N THR A 299 5.96 -22.79 -12.76
CA THR A 299 4.69 -22.46 -12.07
C THR A 299 4.91 -22.12 -10.59
N LEU A 300 5.66 -22.94 -9.85
CA LEU A 300 5.90 -22.70 -8.42
C LEU A 300 6.74 -21.45 -8.17
N ALA A 301 7.78 -21.21 -8.98
CA ALA A 301 8.64 -20.05 -8.85
C ALA A 301 7.88 -18.75 -9.17
N LEU A 302 7.03 -18.76 -10.21
CA LEU A 302 6.13 -17.67 -10.56
C LEU A 302 5.10 -17.41 -9.44
N TYR A 303 4.48 -18.47 -8.91
CA TYR A 303 3.51 -18.34 -7.82
C TYR A 303 4.14 -17.79 -6.54
N ALA A 304 5.33 -18.26 -6.17
CA ALA A 304 6.06 -17.75 -5.01
C ALA A 304 6.37 -16.25 -5.15
N ALA A 305 6.84 -15.81 -6.32
CA ALA A 305 7.06 -14.40 -6.61
C ALA A 305 5.77 -13.57 -6.53
N CYS A 306 4.65 -14.08 -7.08
CA CYS A 306 3.34 -13.44 -6.94
C CYS A 306 2.90 -13.32 -5.47
N LYS A 307 3.13 -14.37 -4.65
CA LYS A 307 2.79 -14.34 -3.22
C LYS A 307 3.62 -13.34 -2.44
N THR A 308 4.91 -13.22 -2.71
CA THR A 308 5.75 -12.16 -2.12
C THR A 308 5.19 -10.77 -2.40
N LEU A 309 4.71 -10.51 -3.62
CA LEU A 309 4.11 -9.23 -3.99
C LEU A 309 2.76 -8.99 -3.28
N GLU A 310 1.92 -10.02 -3.18
CA GLU A 310 0.64 -9.97 -2.47
C GLU A 310 0.83 -9.70 -0.97
N GLU A 311 1.74 -10.43 -0.31
CA GLU A 311 2.10 -10.23 1.10
C GLU A 311 2.77 -8.88 1.33
N GLY A 312 3.54 -8.40 0.35
CA GLY A 312 4.06 -7.04 0.28
C GLY A 312 2.99 -5.97 0.10
N GLY A 313 1.73 -6.37 -0.08
CA GLY A 313 0.55 -5.52 -0.16
C GLY A 313 0.41 -4.80 -1.49
N ALA A 314 0.75 -5.45 -2.60
CA ALA A 314 0.33 -5.01 -3.93
C ALA A 314 -1.20 -5.12 -4.08
N ASP A 315 -1.79 -4.25 -4.89
CA ASP A 315 -3.22 -4.26 -5.20
C ASP A 315 -3.50 -5.00 -6.53
N LEU A 316 -2.48 -5.13 -7.38
CA LEU A 316 -2.47 -5.98 -8.57
C LEU A 316 -1.04 -6.42 -8.90
N ILE A 317 -0.90 -7.39 -9.81
CA ILE A 317 0.38 -7.90 -10.30
C ILE A 317 0.49 -7.70 -11.81
N ALA A 318 1.58 -7.08 -12.26
CA ALA A 318 1.99 -7.00 -13.66
C ALA A 318 3.13 -8.00 -13.92
N ILE A 319 3.06 -8.73 -15.03
CA ILE A 319 4.10 -9.66 -15.47
C ILE A 319 4.60 -9.21 -16.85
N PRO A 320 5.71 -8.45 -16.96
CA PRO A 320 6.25 -8.04 -18.26
C PRO A 320 6.99 -9.20 -18.95
N CYS A 321 6.27 -10.29 -19.24
CA CYS A 321 6.73 -11.45 -20.00
C CYS A 321 5.54 -12.17 -20.65
N ASN A 322 5.52 -12.25 -21.98
CA ASN A 322 4.41 -12.88 -22.70
C ASN A 322 4.37 -14.39 -22.45
N THR A 323 5.52 -15.06 -22.49
CA THR A 323 5.60 -16.52 -22.32
C THR A 323 5.15 -16.96 -20.92
N ALA A 324 5.40 -16.14 -19.89
CA ALA A 324 4.95 -16.42 -18.52
C ALA A 324 3.42 -16.46 -18.38
N HIS A 325 2.68 -15.81 -19.29
CA HIS A 325 1.22 -15.81 -19.24
C HIS A 325 0.59 -17.18 -19.56
N ALA A 326 1.34 -18.12 -20.16
CA ALA A 326 0.90 -19.51 -20.32
C ALA A 326 0.67 -20.24 -18.99
N PHE A 327 1.23 -19.71 -17.89
CA PHE A 327 1.14 -20.30 -16.56
C PHE A 327 0.16 -19.54 -15.64
N VAL A 328 -0.36 -18.37 -16.06
CA VAL A 328 -1.17 -17.49 -15.20
C VAL A 328 -2.47 -18.16 -14.75
N GLU A 329 -3.13 -18.94 -15.61
CA GLU A 329 -4.37 -19.66 -15.24
C GLU A 329 -4.16 -20.66 -14.09
N ARG A 330 -2.93 -21.19 -13.93
CA ARG A 330 -2.56 -22.10 -12.84
C ARG A 330 -2.33 -21.37 -11.51
N ILE A 331 -2.03 -20.07 -11.59
CA ILE A 331 -1.53 -19.24 -10.48
C ILE A 331 -2.64 -18.35 -9.92
N GLN A 332 -3.39 -17.68 -10.79
CA GLN A 332 -4.41 -16.68 -10.43
C GLN A 332 -5.45 -17.19 -9.40
N PRO A 333 -5.97 -18.43 -9.48
CA PRO A 333 -6.97 -18.91 -8.51
C PRO A 333 -6.47 -18.96 -7.07
N SER A 334 -5.15 -19.01 -6.86
CA SER A 334 -4.51 -19.08 -5.55
C SER A 334 -4.12 -17.71 -5.00
N LEU A 335 -4.45 -16.62 -5.69
CA LEU A 335 -4.18 -15.24 -5.30
C LEU A 335 -5.50 -14.51 -4.97
N THR A 336 -5.42 -13.58 -4.03
CA THR A 336 -6.50 -12.67 -3.65
C THR A 336 -6.50 -11.36 -4.44
N ILE A 337 -5.37 -11.03 -5.08
CA ILE A 337 -5.21 -9.88 -5.98
C ILE A 337 -5.10 -10.31 -7.45
N PRO A 338 -5.54 -9.48 -8.40
CA PRO A 338 -5.53 -9.82 -9.82
C PRO A 338 -4.13 -9.69 -10.44
N ILE A 339 -3.79 -10.63 -11.33
CA ILE A 339 -2.73 -10.50 -12.33
C ILE A 339 -3.33 -9.82 -13.56
N VAL A 340 -2.73 -8.71 -13.99
CA VAL A 340 -3.13 -8.02 -15.22
C VAL A 340 -2.63 -8.83 -16.41
N ASN A 341 -3.56 -9.49 -17.10
CA ASN A 341 -3.24 -10.32 -18.26
C ASN A 341 -2.82 -9.46 -19.46
N MET A 342 -1.51 -9.40 -19.72
CA MET A 342 -0.90 -8.59 -20.78
C MET A 342 -1.41 -8.96 -22.19
N LEU A 343 -1.69 -10.24 -22.44
CA LEU A 343 -2.16 -10.72 -23.75
C LEU A 343 -3.58 -10.21 -24.04
N THR A 344 -4.45 -10.30 -23.04
CA THR A 344 -5.83 -9.80 -23.12
C THR A 344 -5.82 -8.29 -23.31
N CYS A 345 -5.01 -7.56 -22.52
CA CYS A 345 -4.86 -6.11 -22.64
C CYS A 345 -4.37 -5.70 -24.04
N THR A 346 -3.43 -6.46 -24.62
CA THR A 346 -2.90 -6.20 -25.96
C THR A 346 -3.96 -6.45 -27.03
N ALA A 347 -4.75 -7.52 -26.92
CA ALA A 347 -5.82 -7.82 -27.86
C ALA A 347 -6.96 -6.79 -27.79
N ASP A 348 -7.30 -6.30 -26.59
CA ASP A 348 -8.25 -5.19 -26.39
C ASP A 348 -7.74 -3.90 -27.04
N TYR A 349 -6.48 -3.55 -26.78
CA TYR A 349 -5.85 -2.39 -27.41
C TYR A 349 -5.86 -2.49 -28.94
N LEU A 350 -5.54 -3.66 -29.51
CA LEU A 350 -5.58 -3.88 -30.95
C LEU A 350 -6.98 -3.63 -31.52
N ARG A 351 -8.03 -4.08 -30.80
CA ARG A 351 -9.43 -3.91 -31.22
C ARG A 351 -9.83 -2.44 -31.26
N GLU A 352 -9.40 -1.67 -30.27
CA GLU A 352 -9.68 -0.24 -30.16
C GLU A 352 -8.88 0.59 -31.18
N ALA A 353 -7.56 0.34 -31.27
CA ALA A 353 -6.64 1.15 -32.07
C ALA A 353 -6.68 0.81 -33.57
N PHE A 354 -7.03 -0.43 -33.93
CA PHE A 354 -6.99 -0.92 -35.32
C PHE A 354 -8.29 -1.67 -35.69
N PRO A 355 -9.46 -1.03 -35.66
CA PRO A 355 -10.76 -1.70 -35.83
C PRO A 355 -10.93 -2.38 -37.20
N GLY A 356 -10.21 -1.91 -38.24
CA GLY A 356 -10.21 -2.48 -39.59
C GLY A 356 -9.26 -3.67 -39.78
N VAL A 357 -8.36 -3.94 -38.84
CA VAL A 357 -7.39 -5.04 -38.94
C VAL A 357 -8.03 -6.35 -38.52
N ARG A 358 -7.66 -7.45 -39.19
CA ARG A 358 -8.11 -8.81 -38.88
C ARG A 358 -6.93 -9.75 -38.66
N GLU A 359 -5.88 -9.60 -39.46
CA GLU A 359 -4.64 -10.37 -39.32
C GLU A 359 -3.58 -9.54 -38.59
N VAL A 360 -2.98 -10.14 -37.56
CA VAL A 360 -1.97 -9.50 -36.72
C VAL A 360 -0.74 -10.37 -36.68
N GLY A 361 0.40 -9.82 -37.08
CA GLY A 361 1.68 -10.51 -36.97
C GLY A 361 2.13 -10.56 -35.51
N VAL A 362 2.68 -11.70 -35.07
CA VAL A 362 3.18 -11.87 -33.71
C VAL A 362 4.63 -12.33 -33.74
N LEU A 363 5.54 -11.45 -33.33
CA LEU A 363 6.94 -11.78 -33.09
C LEU A 363 7.10 -12.23 -31.64
N ALA A 364 7.12 -13.52 -31.37
CA ALA A 364 7.22 -14.07 -30.03
C ALA A 364 8.19 -15.25 -29.96
N THR A 365 8.55 -15.66 -28.73
CA THR A 365 9.36 -16.87 -28.55
C THR A 365 8.62 -18.10 -29.07
N SER A 366 9.36 -19.13 -29.49
CA SER A 366 8.75 -20.38 -29.96
C SER A 366 7.85 -21.03 -28.89
N GLY A 367 8.21 -20.91 -27.60
CA GLY A 367 7.36 -21.36 -26.50
C GLY A 367 6.04 -20.58 -26.40
N THR A 368 6.08 -19.27 -26.65
CA THR A 368 4.86 -18.44 -26.68
C THR A 368 3.93 -18.87 -27.80
N LEU A 369 4.47 -19.10 -29.00
CA LEU A 369 3.68 -19.59 -30.14
C LEU A 369 3.14 -21.00 -29.88
N ALA A 370 3.97 -21.92 -29.37
CA ALA A 370 3.59 -23.30 -29.06
C ALA A 370 2.49 -23.39 -27.99
N SER A 371 2.51 -22.49 -26.99
CA SER A 371 1.46 -22.43 -25.97
C SER A 371 0.12 -21.87 -26.46
N ARG A 372 0.08 -21.25 -27.65
CA ARG A 372 -1.12 -20.67 -28.27
C ARG A 372 -1.81 -19.57 -27.45
N VAL A 373 -1.09 -18.97 -26.49
CA VAL A 373 -1.67 -17.96 -25.59
C VAL A 373 -2.05 -16.67 -26.31
N TYR A 374 -1.23 -16.22 -27.27
CA TYR A 374 -1.58 -15.08 -28.13
C TYR A 374 -2.69 -15.43 -29.09
N GLU A 375 -2.62 -16.59 -29.73
CA GLU A 375 -3.66 -17.06 -30.64
C GLU A 375 -5.03 -17.06 -29.96
N THR A 376 -5.10 -17.61 -28.74
CA THR A 376 -6.33 -17.64 -27.92
C THR A 376 -6.82 -16.23 -27.60
N ALA A 377 -5.94 -15.35 -27.10
CA ALA A 377 -6.31 -13.98 -26.73
C ALA A 377 -6.78 -13.15 -27.94
N LEU A 378 -6.09 -13.28 -29.08
CA LEU A 378 -6.41 -12.59 -30.32
C LEU A 378 -7.71 -13.12 -30.95
N ALA A 379 -7.88 -14.44 -31.01
CA ALA A 379 -9.09 -15.07 -31.55
C ALA A 379 -10.33 -14.69 -30.73
N ALA A 380 -10.22 -14.58 -29.40
CA ALA A 380 -11.29 -14.12 -28.54
C ALA A 380 -11.76 -12.69 -28.84
N ARG A 381 -10.91 -11.87 -29.49
CA ARG A 381 -11.32 -10.56 -30.00
C ARG A 381 -11.74 -10.63 -31.46
N GLY A 382 -11.45 -11.70 -32.20
CA GLY A 382 -11.75 -11.84 -33.63
C GLY A 382 -10.60 -11.39 -34.52
N PHE A 383 -9.36 -11.62 -34.07
CA PHE A 383 -8.15 -11.49 -34.88
C PHE A 383 -7.59 -12.88 -35.22
N VAL A 384 -6.86 -12.96 -36.33
CA VAL A 384 -6.08 -14.14 -36.74
C VAL A 384 -4.60 -13.83 -36.49
N GLN A 385 -3.93 -14.72 -35.76
CA GLN A 385 -2.49 -14.62 -35.54
C GLN A 385 -1.73 -15.08 -36.79
N ILE A 386 -0.81 -14.24 -37.26
CA ILE A 386 0.18 -14.60 -38.28
C ILE A 386 1.55 -14.68 -37.60
N ALA A 387 2.28 -15.78 -37.79
CA ALA A 387 3.60 -16.00 -37.21
C ALA A 387 4.68 -16.02 -38.31
N PRO A 388 5.95 -15.72 -37.98
CA PRO A 388 7.04 -15.88 -38.93
C PRO A 388 7.15 -17.33 -39.42
N ALA A 389 7.56 -17.52 -40.67
CA ALA A 389 7.94 -18.84 -41.18
C ALA A 389 9.10 -19.44 -40.35
N GLU A 390 9.26 -20.76 -40.38
CA GLU A 390 10.19 -21.50 -39.50
C GLU A 390 11.63 -20.94 -39.52
N ALA A 391 12.17 -20.65 -40.71
CA ALA A 391 13.51 -20.06 -40.85
C ALA A 391 13.62 -18.66 -40.24
N ALA A 392 12.59 -17.83 -40.41
CA ALA A 392 12.52 -16.49 -39.83
C ALA A 392 12.32 -16.54 -38.31
N GLN A 393 11.54 -17.50 -37.82
CA GLN A 393 11.35 -17.77 -36.39
C GLN A 393 12.65 -18.22 -35.72
N ALA A 394 13.46 -19.05 -36.38
CA ALA A 394 14.77 -19.45 -35.87
C ALA A 394 15.72 -18.25 -35.70
N ARG A 395 15.72 -17.32 -36.67
CA ARG A 395 16.47 -16.06 -36.57
C ARG A 395 15.96 -15.19 -35.43
N LEU A 396 14.63 -15.04 -35.30
CA LEU A 396 14.03 -14.31 -34.18
C LEU A 396 14.46 -14.91 -32.82
N MET A 397 14.49 -16.24 -32.69
CA MET A 397 14.97 -16.90 -31.49
C MET A 397 16.46 -16.62 -31.22
N ASN A 398 17.31 -16.58 -32.25
CA ASN A 398 18.72 -16.17 -32.12
C ASN A 398 18.84 -14.71 -31.67
N ALA A 399 18.03 -13.80 -32.22
CA ALA A 399 18.02 -12.41 -31.77
C ALA A 399 17.62 -12.25 -30.29
N ILE A 400 16.76 -13.13 -29.77
CA ILE A 400 16.30 -13.07 -28.37
C ILE A 400 17.29 -13.77 -27.43
N TYR A 401 17.69 -15.00 -27.74
CA TYR A 401 18.40 -15.92 -26.85
C TYR A 401 19.84 -16.24 -27.27
N GLY A 402 20.23 -15.94 -28.50
CA GLY A 402 21.54 -16.27 -29.05
C GLY A 402 22.69 -15.62 -28.27
N PRO A 403 23.96 -16.01 -28.54
CA PRO A 403 25.13 -15.46 -27.86
C PRO A 403 25.23 -13.93 -27.96
N CYS A 404 24.78 -13.38 -29.10
CA CYS A 404 24.69 -11.95 -29.38
C CYS A 404 23.23 -11.43 -29.32
N GLY A 405 22.38 -12.09 -28.53
CA GLY A 405 20.95 -11.79 -28.42
C GLY A 405 20.60 -10.77 -27.33
N ALA A 406 19.35 -10.30 -27.36
CA ALA A 406 18.83 -9.28 -26.45
C ALA A 406 18.87 -9.69 -24.98
N LYS A 407 18.61 -10.97 -24.66
CA LYS A 407 18.71 -11.47 -23.27
C LYS A 407 20.15 -11.50 -22.75
N ALA A 408 21.14 -11.57 -23.64
CA ALA A 408 22.56 -11.47 -23.31
C ALA A 408 23.06 -10.00 -23.26
N GLY A 409 22.19 -9.02 -23.52
CA GLY A 409 22.48 -7.59 -23.41
C GLY A 409 22.87 -6.90 -24.73
N TYR A 410 22.81 -7.61 -25.86
CA TYR A 410 23.11 -7.04 -27.17
C TYR A 410 21.86 -6.42 -27.80
N LEU A 411 21.96 -5.16 -28.23
CA LEU A 411 20.84 -4.39 -28.80
C LEU A 411 21.10 -3.87 -30.22
N SER A 412 22.14 -4.39 -30.87
CA SER A 412 22.57 -3.98 -32.22
C SER A 412 23.46 -5.06 -32.83
N GLY A 413 23.60 -5.07 -34.16
CA GLY A 413 24.41 -6.06 -34.88
C GLY A 413 23.56 -7.26 -35.28
N GLU A 414 24.08 -8.48 -35.07
CA GLU A 414 23.44 -9.72 -35.51
C GLU A 414 21.97 -9.86 -35.04
N CYS A 415 21.68 -9.52 -33.79
CA CYS A 415 20.31 -9.56 -33.27
C CYS A 415 19.36 -8.57 -33.96
N ASP A 416 19.84 -7.41 -34.41
CA ASP A 416 19.03 -6.45 -35.16
C ASP A 416 18.74 -6.96 -36.57
N ASP A 417 19.75 -7.53 -37.24
CA ASP A 417 19.60 -8.15 -38.57
C ASP A 417 18.63 -9.34 -38.53
N ASP A 418 18.66 -10.12 -37.46
CA ASP A 418 17.78 -11.27 -37.25
C ASP A 418 16.33 -10.87 -36.96
N VAL A 419 16.11 -9.86 -36.13
CA VAL A 419 14.76 -9.29 -35.95
C VAL A 419 14.27 -8.67 -37.25
N ALA A 420 15.13 -7.96 -37.98
CA ALA A 420 14.79 -7.36 -39.26
C ALA A 420 14.28 -8.40 -40.27
N ALA A 421 14.88 -9.58 -40.30
CA ALA A 421 14.44 -10.68 -41.16
C ALA A 421 13.09 -11.25 -40.75
N ALA A 422 12.85 -11.41 -39.45
CA ALA A 422 11.56 -11.87 -38.94
C ALA A 422 10.43 -10.87 -39.23
N VAL A 423 10.72 -9.57 -39.14
CA VAL A 423 9.78 -8.53 -39.57
C VAL A 423 9.52 -8.61 -41.06
N ASP A 424 10.58 -8.68 -41.88
CA ASP A 424 10.47 -8.70 -43.33
C ASP A 424 9.64 -9.90 -43.84
N ASP A 425 9.73 -11.04 -43.18
CA ASP A 425 8.89 -12.22 -43.43
C ASP A 425 7.40 -11.92 -43.17
N LEU A 426 7.05 -11.35 -42.01
CA LEU A 426 5.66 -10.96 -41.71
C LEU A 426 5.13 -9.90 -42.70
N VAL A 427 5.97 -8.95 -43.13
CA VAL A 427 5.59 -7.97 -44.16
C VAL A 427 5.32 -8.64 -45.49
N ALA A 428 6.13 -9.61 -45.90
CA ALA A 428 5.91 -10.38 -47.12
C ALA A 428 4.62 -11.21 -47.06
N GLN A 429 4.19 -11.63 -45.86
CA GLN A 429 2.89 -12.25 -45.61
C GLN A 429 1.71 -11.26 -45.60
N GLY A 430 1.94 -9.96 -45.83
CA GLY A 430 0.89 -8.93 -45.93
C GLY A 430 0.47 -8.28 -44.61
N VAL A 431 1.18 -8.56 -43.52
CA VAL A 431 0.86 -8.02 -42.19
C VAL A 431 1.11 -6.51 -42.13
N GLN A 432 0.14 -5.77 -41.60
CA GLN A 432 0.22 -4.30 -41.40
C GLN A 432 0.46 -3.89 -39.94
N VAL A 433 0.15 -4.78 -38.99
CA VAL A 433 0.33 -4.56 -37.55
C VAL A 433 1.06 -5.75 -36.95
N ILE A 434 2.19 -5.48 -36.30
CA ILE A 434 3.01 -6.50 -35.64
C ILE A 434 3.02 -6.26 -34.13
N VAL A 435 2.66 -7.29 -33.37
CA VAL A 435 2.82 -7.35 -31.93
C VAL A 435 4.23 -7.84 -31.58
N LEU A 436 4.91 -7.07 -30.74
CA LEU A 436 6.20 -7.41 -30.15
C LEU A 436 6.01 -8.39 -28.97
N GLY A 437 5.59 -9.61 -29.30
CA GLY A 437 5.23 -10.70 -28.39
C GLY A 437 6.38 -11.31 -27.57
N CYS A 438 7.57 -10.73 -27.60
CA CYS A 438 8.65 -10.95 -26.63
C CYS A 438 9.07 -9.58 -26.07
N THR A 439 9.12 -9.45 -24.75
CA THR A 439 9.31 -8.17 -24.05
C THR A 439 10.74 -7.61 -24.16
N GLU A 440 11.67 -8.38 -24.72
CA GLU A 440 12.98 -7.90 -25.14
C GLU A 440 12.96 -7.19 -26.51
N LEU A 441 11.98 -7.47 -27.38
CA LEU A 441 11.91 -6.89 -28.73
C LEU A 441 11.72 -5.37 -28.76
N PRO A 442 10.95 -4.72 -27.86
CA PRO A 442 10.88 -3.26 -27.80
C PRO A 442 12.23 -2.56 -27.55
N LEU A 443 13.22 -3.29 -27.03
CA LEU A 443 14.57 -2.75 -26.82
C LEU A 443 15.35 -2.62 -28.15
N LEU A 444 15.08 -3.53 -29.10
CA LEU A 444 15.65 -3.58 -30.46
C LEU A 444 14.82 -2.72 -31.42
N LEU A 445 13.50 -2.95 -31.48
CA LEU A 445 12.57 -2.25 -32.35
C LEU A 445 11.92 -1.07 -31.64
N ARG A 446 12.62 0.06 -31.61
CA ARG A 446 12.14 1.29 -30.96
C ARG A 446 11.11 2.02 -31.83
N GLY A 447 10.05 2.51 -31.19
CA GLY A 447 9.01 3.31 -31.83
C GLY A 447 7.74 2.53 -32.15
N SER A 448 6.71 3.23 -32.64
CA SER A 448 5.39 2.66 -32.95
C SER A 448 5.18 2.33 -34.42
N THR A 449 6.18 2.61 -35.26
CA THR A 449 6.10 2.46 -36.72
C THR A 449 7.45 2.06 -37.28
N LEU A 450 7.46 1.06 -38.16
CA LEU A 450 8.61 0.71 -38.97
C LEU A 450 8.35 1.16 -40.41
N ALA A 451 9.22 2.05 -40.90
CA ALA A 451 9.22 2.51 -42.29
C ALA A 451 10.58 2.21 -42.91
N ARG A 452 10.60 1.36 -43.93
CA ARG A 452 11.81 1.02 -44.69
C ARG A 452 11.63 1.43 -46.15
N PRO A 453 12.67 1.97 -46.82
CA PRO A 453 12.58 2.33 -48.24
C PRO A 453 12.06 1.16 -49.08
N GLY A 454 11.07 1.42 -49.92
CA GLY A 454 10.48 0.41 -50.82
C GLY A 454 9.60 -0.65 -50.12
N ARG A 455 9.27 -0.50 -48.84
CA ARG A 455 8.38 -1.42 -48.10
C ARG A 455 7.13 -0.70 -47.55
N PRO A 456 6.01 -1.41 -47.37
CA PRO A 456 4.85 -0.87 -46.65
C PRO A 456 5.22 -0.43 -45.23
N VAL A 457 4.56 0.62 -44.76
CA VAL A 457 4.69 1.07 -43.37
C VAL A 457 3.95 0.09 -42.46
N VAL A 458 4.63 -0.40 -41.43
CA VAL A 458 4.07 -1.35 -40.46
C VAL A 458 3.94 -0.69 -39.09
N ARG A 459 2.82 -0.94 -38.41
CA ARG A 459 2.61 -0.49 -37.03
C ARG A 459 3.15 -1.54 -36.07
N LEU A 460 3.91 -1.09 -35.08
CA LEU A 460 4.41 -1.94 -34.00
C LEU A 460 3.56 -1.71 -32.76
N VAL A 461 3.12 -2.81 -32.14
CA VAL A 461 2.40 -2.81 -30.88
C VAL A 461 3.28 -3.45 -29.83
N ASP A 462 3.53 -2.70 -28.76
CA ASP A 462 4.38 -3.07 -27.64
C ASP A 462 3.52 -3.50 -26.45
N PRO A 463 3.40 -4.82 -26.17
CA PRO A 463 2.59 -5.34 -25.08
C PRO A 463 3.02 -4.80 -23.71
N THR A 464 4.31 -4.50 -23.53
CA THR A 464 4.83 -3.95 -22.27
C THR A 464 4.31 -2.53 -22.05
N ASP A 465 4.23 -1.69 -23.10
CA ASP A 465 3.65 -0.35 -23.00
C ASP A 465 2.13 -0.40 -22.78
N VAL A 466 1.43 -1.32 -23.43
CA VAL A 466 -0.01 -1.55 -23.19
C VAL A 466 -0.26 -1.99 -21.76
N LEU A 467 0.53 -2.93 -21.23
CA LEU A 467 0.44 -3.38 -19.84
C LEU A 467 0.69 -2.22 -18.87
N ALA A 468 1.71 -1.40 -19.12
CA ALA A 468 2.04 -0.24 -18.28
C ALA A 468 0.89 0.77 -18.25
N LYS A 469 0.33 1.13 -19.43
CA LYS A 469 -0.84 2.00 -19.54
C LYS A 469 -2.04 1.45 -18.77
N ARG A 470 -2.30 0.14 -18.88
CA ARG A 470 -3.41 -0.50 -18.16
C ARG A 470 -3.19 -0.47 -16.64
N CYS A 471 -1.97 -0.70 -16.17
CA CYS A 471 -1.64 -0.57 -14.74
C CYS A 471 -1.82 0.86 -14.23
N VAL A 472 -1.45 1.88 -15.01
CA VAL A 472 -1.70 3.28 -14.68
C VAL A 472 -3.21 3.55 -14.60
N ALA A 473 -3.97 3.09 -15.59
CA ALA A 473 -5.42 3.27 -15.62
C ALA A 473 -6.10 2.69 -14.36
N TYR A 474 -5.72 1.49 -13.94
CA TYR A 474 -6.21 0.88 -12.69
C TYR A 474 -5.79 1.67 -11.45
N ALA A 475 -4.55 2.17 -11.40
CA ALA A 475 -4.09 3.01 -10.30
C ALA A 475 -4.86 4.34 -10.19
N LEU A 476 -5.40 4.84 -11.31
CA LEU A 476 -6.21 6.05 -11.38
C LEU A 476 -7.72 5.79 -11.16
N GLY A 477 -8.13 4.55 -10.92
CA GLY A 477 -9.49 4.20 -10.51
C GLY A 477 -10.32 3.43 -11.53
N GLU A 478 -9.77 3.03 -12.68
CA GLU A 478 -10.44 2.02 -13.51
C GLU A 478 -10.49 0.68 -12.76
N THR A 479 -11.61 -0.05 -12.87
CA THR A 479 -11.73 -1.37 -12.22
C THR A 479 -11.16 -2.45 -13.14
N PRO A 480 -10.34 -3.40 -12.64
CA PRO A 480 -9.94 -4.56 -13.42
C PRO A 480 -11.16 -5.32 -13.93
N ALA A 481 -11.18 -5.67 -15.22
CA ALA A 481 -12.18 -6.60 -15.73
C ALA A 481 -12.03 -7.93 -14.98
N THR A 482 -12.98 -8.25 -14.10
CA THR A 482 -13.06 -9.58 -13.51
C THR A 482 -13.21 -10.59 -14.64
N GLN A 483 -12.16 -11.39 -14.88
CA GLN A 483 -12.29 -12.60 -15.69
C GLN A 483 -13.28 -13.51 -14.96
N ALA A 484 -14.53 -13.50 -15.40
CA ALA A 484 -15.53 -14.42 -14.91
C ALA A 484 -14.99 -15.84 -15.09
N ALA A 485 -14.84 -16.56 -13.98
CA ALA A 485 -14.56 -17.99 -14.04
C ALA A 485 -15.61 -18.65 -14.92
N ALA A 486 -15.21 -19.16 -16.07
CA ALA A 486 -16.08 -19.98 -16.90
C ALA A 486 -16.42 -21.23 -16.06
N ALA A 487 -17.67 -21.31 -15.60
CA ALA A 487 -18.17 -22.52 -14.96
C ALA A 487 -18.03 -23.69 -15.96
N PRO A 488 -17.55 -24.87 -15.53
CA PRO A 488 -17.48 -26.01 -16.43
C PRO A 488 -18.90 -26.39 -16.84
N ALA A 489 -19.13 -26.48 -18.15
CA ALA A 489 -20.36 -27.02 -18.70
C ALA A 489 -20.52 -28.47 -18.20
N ALA A 490 -21.43 -28.67 -17.25
CA ALA A 490 -21.81 -29.99 -16.78
C ALA A 490 -22.55 -30.71 -17.91
N GLY A 491 -21.80 -31.49 -18.72
CA GLY A 491 -22.37 -32.49 -19.61
C GLY A 491 -23.11 -33.52 -18.76
N ARG A 492 -24.44 -33.49 -18.81
CA ARG A 492 -25.29 -34.55 -18.26
C ARG A 492 -25.20 -35.75 -19.20
N HIS A 493 -24.28 -36.66 -18.91
CA HIS A 493 -24.43 -38.05 -19.33
C HIS A 493 -25.54 -38.67 -18.48
N SER A 494 -26.68 -38.95 -19.12
CA SER A 494 -27.71 -39.83 -18.58
C SER A 494 -27.17 -41.26 -18.55
N VAL A 495 -26.95 -41.78 -17.35
CA VAL A 495 -26.83 -43.23 -17.13
C VAL A 495 -28.13 -43.66 -16.47
N GLU A 496 -28.86 -44.52 -17.18
CA GLU A 496 -30.08 -45.17 -16.71
C GLU A 496 -29.79 -46.01 -15.47
N SER A 497 -30.65 -45.86 -14.46
CA SER A 497 -30.68 -46.70 -13.27
C SER A 497 -31.25 -48.07 -13.59
N VAL A 498 -30.47 -49.12 -13.36
CA VAL A 498 -30.99 -50.47 -13.14
C VAL A 498 -30.80 -50.79 -11.65
N PHE A 499 -31.89 -51.28 -11.03
CA PHE A 499 -32.04 -51.83 -9.68
C PHE A 499 -32.33 -50.86 -8.52
N GLY A 500 -33.51 -51.05 -7.91
CA GLY A 500 -33.81 -50.67 -6.53
C GLY A 500 -35.15 -50.01 -6.33
#